data_AF-A0A1B6CSZ5-F1
#
_entry.id   AF-A0A1B6CSZ5-F1
#
_cell.length_a   1.000
_cell.length_b   1.000
_cell.length_c   1.000
_cell.angle_alpha   90.00
_cell.angle_beta   90.00
_cell.angle_gamma   90.00
#
_symmetry.space_group_name_H-M   'P 1'
#
loop_
_entity.id
_entity.type
_entity.pdbx_description
1 polymer ?
#
loop_
_entity_poly.entity_id
_entity_poly.type
_entity_poly.pdbx_seq_one_letter_code
_entity_poly.pdbx_strand_id
1 'polypeptide(L)'
;MQKVSKANFGTAWDEAGEIGHSEVEDMFALSSMASIEQAVNSVINFLGMQPAERSDKVPQGKSAHTLYLAGNFRGGHNVLVRSKLALGDGVTMQLTVRSSDQNVGDLVLSTVG
;
A
#
# COMPACT_ATOMS: atom_id res chain seq x y z
N MET A 1 4.71 -12.14 0.62
CA MET A 1 3.26 -11.96 0.87
C MET A 1 2.47 -12.98 0.08
N GLN A 2 1.32 -13.43 0.59
CA GLN A 2 0.30 -14.10 -0.21
C GLN A 2 -0.70 -13.05 -0.72
N LYS A 3 -1.00 -13.04 -2.02
CA LYS A 3 -1.98 -12.13 -2.63
C LYS A 3 -3.40 -12.46 -2.18
N VAL A 4 -4.16 -11.44 -1.78
CA VAL A 4 -5.56 -11.59 -1.34
C VAL A 4 -6.44 -10.61 -2.09
N SER A 5 -7.46 -11.10 -2.77
CA SER A 5 -8.44 -10.23 -3.42
C SER A 5 -9.36 -9.59 -2.38
N LYS A 6 -9.54 -8.27 -2.46
CA LYS A 6 -10.52 -7.51 -1.68
C LYS A 6 -11.41 -6.75 -2.66
N ALA A 7 -12.68 -7.14 -2.73
CA ALA A 7 -13.66 -6.52 -3.62
C ALA A 7 -14.04 -5.10 -3.17
N ASN A 8 -14.08 -4.88 -1.86
CA ASN A 8 -14.29 -3.58 -1.22
C ASN A 8 -13.16 -3.36 -0.22
N PHE A 9 -12.17 -2.57 -0.61
CA PHE A 9 -11.02 -2.27 0.24
C PHE A 9 -11.41 -1.31 1.35
N GLY A 10 -12.26 -0.32 1.06
CA GLY A 10 -12.75 0.63 2.07
C GLY A 10 -13.36 -0.06 3.28
N THR A 11 -14.31 -0.97 3.05
CA THR A 11 -14.94 -1.76 4.13
C THR A 11 -13.91 -2.59 4.89
N ALA A 12 -13.01 -3.29 4.20
CA ALA A 12 -11.98 -4.10 4.88
C ALA A 12 -11.00 -3.23 5.69
N TRP A 13 -10.70 -2.03 5.20
CA TRP A 13 -9.86 -1.06 5.88
C TRP A 13 -10.55 -0.59 7.16
N ASP A 14 -11.79 -0.14 7.07
CA ASP A 14 -12.56 0.37 8.21
C ASP A 14 -12.77 -0.72 9.27
N GLU A 15 -13.20 -1.92 8.87
CA GLU A 15 -13.33 -3.09 9.75
C GLU A 15 -12.02 -3.39 10.48
N ALA A 16 -10.88 -3.35 9.80
CA ALA A 16 -9.57 -3.55 10.43
C ALA A 16 -9.30 -2.50 11.53
N GLY A 17 -9.69 -1.25 11.30
CA GLY A 17 -9.59 -0.20 12.32
C GLY A 17 -10.51 -0.44 13.51
N GLU A 18 -11.74 -0.87 13.27
CA GLU A 18 -12.73 -1.15 14.32
C GLU A 18 -12.35 -2.34 15.21
N ILE A 19 -11.78 -3.40 14.63
CA ILE A 19 -11.32 -4.58 15.38
C ILE A 19 -9.94 -4.39 16.03
N GLY A 20 -9.38 -3.19 15.96
CA GLY A 20 -8.14 -2.82 16.64
C GLY A 20 -6.86 -3.33 15.98
N HIS A 21 -6.85 -3.54 14.66
CA HIS A 21 -5.59 -3.76 13.94
C HIS A 21 -4.66 -2.55 14.13
N SER A 22 -3.37 -2.84 14.33
CA SER A 22 -2.33 -1.82 14.34
C SER A 22 -2.33 -1.03 13.03
N GLU A 23 -2.10 0.28 13.12
CA GLU A 23 -1.87 1.17 11.99
C GLU A 23 -0.52 1.84 12.16
N VAL A 24 0.35 1.65 11.18
CA VAL A 24 1.67 2.29 11.13
C VAL A 24 1.81 3.02 9.80
N GLU A 25 2.51 4.15 9.79
CA GLU A 25 2.74 4.93 8.59
C GLU A 25 4.16 5.50 8.50
N ASP A 26 4.64 5.65 7.26
CA ASP A 26 5.90 6.32 6.97
C ASP A 26 5.87 7.01 5.59
N MET A 27 6.80 7.94 5.36
CA MET A 27 6.92 8.73 4.15
C MET A 27 8.23 8.43 3.40
N PHE A 28 8.09 8.11 2.12
CA PHE A 28 9.20 7.71 1.25
C PHE A 28 9.33 8.65 0.06
N ALA A 29 10.57 8.94 -0.31
CA ALA A 29 10.90 9.64 -1.56
C ALA A 29 11.39 8.64 -2.61
N LEU A 30 10.58 8.40 -3.64
CA LEU A 30 10.90 7.55 -4.78
C LEU A 30 11.57 8.39 -5.87
N SER A 31 12.75 8.95 -5.54
CA SER A 31 13.46 9.93 -6.38
C SER A 31 13.88 9.41 -7.75
N SER A 32 14.00 8.08 -7.91
CA SER A 32 14.33 7.44 -9.20
C SER A 32 13.11 7.26 -10.12
N MET A 33 11.89 7.52 -9.64
CA MET A 33 10.66 7.32 -10.40
C MET A 33 10.20 8.63 -11.04
N ALA A 34 10.03 8.61 -12.37
CA ALA A 34 9.62 9.79 -13.14
C ALA A 34 8.10 9.90 -13.30
N SER A 35 7.34 8.85 -12.96
CA SER A 35 5.89 8.87 -13.03
C SER A 35 5.22 8.07 -11.90
N ILE A 36 3.98 8.43 -11.59
CA ILE A 36 3.14 7.71 -10.63
C ILE A 36 2.90 6.27 -11.08
N GLU A 37 2.73 6.04 -12.38
CA GLU A 37 2.55 4.70 -12.96
C GLU A 37 3.74 3.79 -12.66
N GLN A 38 4.97 4.31 -12.81
CA GLN A 38 6.18 3.55 -12.49
C GLN A 38 6.25 3.25 -10.99
N ALA A 39 5.98 4.24 -10.14
CA ALA A 39 5.96 4.07 -8.69
C ALA A 39 4.91 3.04 -8.24
N VAL A 40 3.69 3.11 -8.77
CA VAL A 40 2.62 2.14 -8.48
C VAL A 40 3.04 0.72 -8.85
N ASN A 41 3.56 0.51 -10.06
CA ASN A 41 4.03 -0.81 -10.49
C ASN A 41 5.19 -1.32 -9.64
N SER A 42 6.11 -0.44 -9.26
CA SER A 42 7.23 -0.78 -8.39
C SER A 42 6.75 -1.23 -7.01
N VAL A 43 5.84 -0.50 -6.37
CA VAL A 43 5.28 -0.85 -5.05
C VAL A 43 4.51 -2.17 -5.10
N ILE A 44 3.68 -2.40 -6.13
CA ILE A 44 2.95 -3.67 -6.33
C ILE A 44 3.92 -4.85 -6.42
N ASN A 45 4.94 -4.73 -7.27
CA ASN A 45 5.91 -5.80 -7.50
C ASN A 45 6.77 -6.06 -6.26
N PHE A 46 7.17 -5.00 -5.57
CA PHE A 46 8.02 -5.06 -4.40
C PHE A 46 7.31 -5.72 -3.22
N LEU A 47 6.10 -5.26 -2.87
CA LEU A 47 5.33 -5.84 -1.76
C LEU A 47 4.72 -7.20 -2.13
N GLY A 48 4.55 -7.50 -3.41
CA GLY A 48 3.98 -8.76 -3.89
C GLY A 48 2.53 -8.96 -3.46
N MET A 49 1.78 -7.87 -3.28
CA MET A 49 0.39 -7.87 -2.82
C MET A 49 -0.58 -7.71 -3.99
N GLN A 50 -1.87 -7.89 -3.72
CA GLN A 50 -2.92 -7.77 -4.74
C GLN A 50 -3.48 -6.34 -4.72
N PRO A 51 -3.46 -5.61 -5.85
CA PRO A 51 -4.17 -4.34 -5.96
C PRO A 51 -5.68 -4.56 -5.84
N ALA A 52 -6.33 -3.71 -5.07
CA ALA A 52 -7.77 -3.66 -4.88
C ALA A 52 -8.39 -2.49 -5.66
N GLU A 53 -9.68 -2.59 -5.97
CA GLU A 53 -10.48 -1.50 -6.58
C GLU A 53 -9.90 -0.92 -7.89
N ARG A 54 -9.12 -1.71 -8.64
CA ARG A 54 -8.39 -1.27 -9.84
C ARG A 54 -7.42 -0.11 -9.59
N SER A 55 -6.97 0.04 -8.35
CA SER A 55 -6.01 1.08 -7.96
C SER A 55 -4.62 0.88 -8.59
N ASP A 56 -4.36 -0.21 -9.30
CA ASP A 56 -3.20 -0.37 -10.19
C ASP A 56 -3.31 0.45 -11.49
N LYS A 57 -4.52 0.92 -11.84
CA LYS A 57 -4.76 1.75 -13.03
C LYS A 57 -4.68 3.21 -12.66
N VAL A 58 -3.56 3.85 -13.00
CA VAL A 58 -3.37 5.30 -12.84
C VAL A 58 -4.00 6.02 -14.04
N PRO A 59 -4.92 6.97 -13.84
CA PRO A 59 -5.42 7.81 -14.92
C PRO A 59 -4.34 8.76 -15.45
N GLN A 60 -4.27 8.95 -16.77
CA GLN A 60 -3.31 9.87 -17.39
C GLN A 60 -3.46 11.31 -16.87
N GLY A 61 -2.34 12.00 -16.73
CA GLY A 61 -2.28 13.43 -16.34
C GLY A 61 -2.56 13.72 -14.87
N LYS A 62 -2.65 12.69 -14.00
CA LYS A 62 -2.79 12.88 -12.56
C LYS A 62 -1.43 13.09 -11.88
N SER A 63 -1.36 14.09 -11.01
CA SER A 63 -0.20 14.36 -10.14
C SER A 63 -0.33 13.71 -8.75
N ALA A 64 -1.43 13.01 -8.48
CA ALA A 64 -1.61 12.23 -7.27
C ALA A 64 -2.44 10.98 -7.54
N HIS A 65 -2.20 9.93 -6.78
CA HIS A 65 -2.91 8.65 -6.89
C HIS A 65 -2.90 7.92 -5.56
N THR A 66 -3.93 7.11 -5.30
CA THR A 66 -3.95 6.23 -4.13
C THR A 66 -3.98 4.78 -4.59
N LEU A 67 -2.99 4.02 -4.17
CA LEU A 67 -2.87 2.59 -4.38
C LEU A 67 -3.34 1.84 -3.14
N TYR A 68 -4.22 0.86 -3.34
CA TYR A 68 -4.72 -0.04 -2.29
C TYR A 68 -4.25 -1.45 -2.55
N LEU A 69 -3.61 -2.06 -1.55
CA LEU A 69 -3.09 -3.43 -1.63
C LEU A 69 -3.58 -4.28 -0.48
N ALA A 70 -3.91 -5.53 -0.79
CA ALA A 70 -4.28 -6.53 0.20
C ALA A 70 -3.45 -7.81 0.04
N GLY A 71 -3.10 -8.41 1.17
CA GLY A 71 -2.35 -9.64 1.23
C GLY A 71 -2.35 -10.24 2.63
N ASN A 72 -1.88 -11.47 2.73
CA ASN A 72 -1.63 -12.13 4.01
C ASN A 72 -0.13 -12.34 4.20
N PHE A 73 0.35 -12.03 5.39
CA PHE A 73 1.68 -12.39 5.83
C PHE A 73 1.69 -13.83 6.40
N ARG A 74 2.89 -14.42 6.53
CA ARG A 74 3.07 -15.76 7.09
C ARG A 74 2.32 -15.88 8.42
N GLY A 75 1.64 -17.00 8.65
CA GLY A 75 0.81 -17.19 9.85
C GLY A 75 -0.64 -16.70 9.71
N GLY A 76 -1.03 -16.15 8.54
CA GLY A 76 -2.41 -15.75 8.28
C GLY A 76 -2.76 -14.33 8.73
N HIS A 77 -1.76 -13.53 9.08
CA HIS A 77 -1.96 -12.12 9.44
C HIS A 77 -2.39 -11.33 8.21
N ASN A 78 -3.59 -10.76 8.27
CA ASN A 78 -4.07 -9.86 7.22
C ASN A 78 -3.21 -8.60 7.21
N VAL A 79 -2.87 -8.15 6.01
CA VAL A 79 -2.14 -6.89 5.78
C VAL A 79 -2.88 -6.11 4.71
N LEU A 80 -3.29 -4.90 5.08
CA LEU A 80 -3.87 -3.92 4.19
C LEU A 80 -2.92 -2.75 4.08
N VAL A 81 -2.68 -2.28 2.86
CA VAL A 81 -1.77 -1.18 2.60
C VAL A 81 -2.49 -0.13 1.78
N ARG A 82 -2.39 1.12 2.23
CA ARG A 82 -2.81 2.30 1.49
C ARG A 82 -1.56 3.14 1.21
N SER A 83 -1.23 3.29 -0.07
CA SER A 83 -0.12 4.12 -0.52
C SER A 83 -0.68 5.34 -1.23
N LYS A 84 -0.44 6.53 -0.69
CA LYS A 84 -0.78 7.82 -1.33
C LYS A 84 0.46 8.34 -2.02
N LEU A 85 0.42 8.44 -3.34
CA LEU A 85 1.52 8.91 -4.17
C LEU A 85 1.25 10.31 -4.70
N ALA A 86 2.26 11.15 -4.75
CA ALA A 86 2.22 12.47 -5.35
C ALA A 86 3.48 12.74 -6.19
N LEU A 87 3.29 13.28 -7.39
CA LEU A 87 4.36 13.65 -8.32
C LEU A 87 4.68 15.15 -8.16
N GLY A 88 5.94 15.45 -7.83
CA GLY A 88 6.57 16.77 -7.87
C GLY A 88 7.88 16.69 -8.64
N ASP A 89 9.01 17.08 -8.02
CA ASP A 89 10.37 16.89 -8.58
C ASP A 89 10.80 15.41 -8.64
N GLY A 90 10.01 14.54 -8.02
CA GLY A 90 10.05 13.08 -8.06
C GLY A 90 8.73 12.56 -7.48
N VAL A 91 8.61 11.26 -7.26
CA VAL A 91 7.42 10.70 -6.59
C VAL A 91 7.65 10.66 -5.08
N THR A 92 6.72 11.24 -4.31
CA THR A 92 6.64 11.04 -2.86
C THR A 92 5.51 10.08 -2.55
N MET A 93 5.69 9.26 -1.52
CA MET A 93 4.74 8.23 -1.14
C MET A 93 4.54 8.24 0.39
N GLN A 94 3.30 8.39 0.84
CA GLN A 94 2.90 8.05 2.20
C GLN A 94 2.35 6.62 2.19
N LEU A 95 3.01 5.72 2.93
CA LEU A 95 2.61 4.32 3.05
C LEU A 95 1.97 4.11 4.42
N THR A 96 0.68 3.78 4.45
CA THR A 96 -0.04 3.38 5.68
C THR A 96 -0.32 1.88 5.62
N VAL A 97 0.03 1.15 6.67
CA VAL A 97 -0.17 -0.30 6.78
C VAL A 97 -1.06 -0.61 7.97
N ARG A 98 -2.12 -1.38 7.75
CA ARG A 98 -2.93 -1.99 8.80
C ARG A 98 -2.68 -3.49 8.88
N SER A 99 -2.42 -4.01 10.08
CA SER A 99 -2.29 -5.45 10.30
C SER A 99 -2.76 -5.90 11.67
N SER A 100 -3.15 -7.17 11.77
CA SER A 100 -3.49 -7.82 13.05
C SER A 100 -2.30 -7.97 13.98
N ASP A 101 -1.07 -7.75 13.50
CA ASP A 101 0.16 -7.76 14.29
C ASP A 101 1.02 -6.55 13.93
N GLN A 102 1.39 -5.74 14.93
CA GLN A 102 2.19 -4.53 14.75
C GLN A 102 3.57 -4.83 14.15
N ASN A 103 4.21 -5.93 14.54
CA ASN A 103 5.53 -6.28 14.00
C ASN A 103 5.46 -6.58 12.50
N VAL A 104 4.32 -7.10 12.02
CA VAL A 104 4.09 -7.32 10.59
C VAL A 104 3.94 -5.97 9.88
N GLY A 105 3.22 -5.01 10.47
CA GLY A 105 3.12 -3.65 9.95
C GLY A 105 4.48 -2.97 9.83
N ASP A 106 5.27 -2.99 10.91
CA ASP A 106 6.61 -2.39 10.97
C ASP A 106 7.57 -3.05 9.98
N LEU A 107 7.52 -4.38 9.85
CA LEU A 107 8.32 -5.10 8.87
C LEU A 107 7.98 -4.66 7.44
N VAL A 108 6.69 -4.51 7.11
CA VAL A 108 6.28 -4.05 5.77
C VAL A 108 6.82 -2.65 5.48
N LEU A 109 6.73 -1.71 6.44
CA LEU A 109 7.31 -0.38 6.27
C LEU A 109 8.84 -0.45 6.08
N SER A 110 9.54 -1.21 6.93
CA SER A 110 11.00 -1.35 6.89
C SER A 110 11.54 -1.95 5.60
N THR A 111 10.72 -2.71 4.87
CA THR A 111 11.15 -3.31 3.60
C THR A 111 11.19 -2.28 2.47
N VAL A 112 10.41 -1.20 2.56
CA VAL A 112 10.32 -0.17 1.52
C VAL A 112 11.42 0.89 1.67
N GLY A 113 11.94 1.08 2.88
CA GLY A 113 13.02 2.03 3.23
C GLY A 113 14.43 1.54 2.94
#